data_AF-A0A8T5M7Q8-F1
#
_entry.id   AF-A0A8T5M7Q8-F1
#
_cell.length_a   1.000
_cell.length_b   1.000
_cell.length_c   1.000
_cell.angle_alpha   90.00
_cell.angle_beta   90.00
_cell.angle_gamma   90.00
#
_symmetry.space_group_name_H-M   'P 1'
#
loop_
_entity.id
_entity.type
_entity.pdbx_description
1 polymer ?
#
loop_
_entity_poly.entity_id
_entity_poly.type
_entity_poly.pdbx_seq_one_letter_code
_entity_poly.pdbx_strand_id
1 'polypeptide(L)'
;MVKHPYITLKNLKPKMLDSEYLAQFTNKNIAISFFKRQNIPYLEYLIDKDSTIRANLQKEILGGMDFGRVPKRKELSNLFEEVRGDVNYFLRTDVKECPIEYINFFSREMRVPLATSIVGTTLLYSLSTYEPLMGFGALLFGGLSFLTLLGLNKSMQMTGSHYSINKNFISLKENNLALIKVELAHEFAHHVQFSNISGKNRTGSHHFNLKMFLEGHARGVQKQMAYKYFEKENNPAYLHDTIDISLAELKASYRLLCGFFPGVRANENLLNKNISITDKLIQENMFTPMNPPFHAVGNSIFSIWEALHGTDIYGNIINGDYDTKTARKKFFE
;
A
#
# COMPACT_ATOMS: atom_id res chain seq x y z
N MET A 1 0.35 -19.65 -34.93
CA MET A 1 0.93 -18.57 -34.10
C MET A 1 0.23 -17.26 -34.44
N VAL A 2 -0.73 -16.83 -33.62
CA VAL A 2 -1.39 -15.53 -33.78
C VAL A 2 -0.38 -14.46 -33.35
N LYS A 3 0.05 -13.61 -34.27
CA LYS A 3 0.86 -12.43 -33.94
C LYS A 3 -0.02 -11.49 -33.13
N HIS A 4 0.09 -11.51 -31.81
CA HIS A 4 -0.48 -10.45 -30.98
C HIS A 4 0.11 -9.13 -31.45
N PRO A 5 -0.71 -8.12 -31.80
CA PRO A 5 -0.20 -6.81 -32.13
C PRO A 5 0.55 -6.30 -30.90
N TYR A 6 1.87 -6.20 -31.01
CA TYR A 6 2.69 -5.57 -30.00
C TYR A 6 2.21 -4.12 -29.89
N ILE A 7 1.39 -3.84 -28.87
CA ILE A 7 1.11 -2.46 -28.48
C ILE A 7 2.43 -1.93 -27.93
N THR A 8 3.22 -1.31 -28.79
CA THR A 8 4.39 -0.55 -28.36
C THR A 8 3.91 0.59 -27.48
N LEU A 9 4.46 0.73 -26.26
CA LEU A 9 4.19 1.85 -25.34
C LEU A 9 4.26 3.23 -26.01
N LYS A 10 4.93 3.36 -27.16
CA LYS A 10 4.94 4.57 -28.02
C LYS A 10 3.56 4.97 -28.59
N ASN A 11 2.60 4.05 -28.64
CA ASN A 11 1.24 4.29 -29.12
C ASN A 11 0.27 4.67 -27.99
N LEU A 12 0.71 4.62 -26.73
CA LEU A 12 0.02 5.31 -25.64
C LEU A 12 0.08 6.80 -25.95
N LYS A 13 -1.07 7.44 -26.20
CA LYS A 13 -1.10 8.90 -26.31
C LYS A 13 -0.64 9.47 -24.96
N PRO A 14 0.51 10.17 -24.87
CA PRO A 14 1.04 10.70 -23.61
C PRO A 14 0.16 11.77 -22.95
N LYS A 15 -0.96 12.14 -23.58
CA LYS A 15 -1.86 13.19 -23.09
C LYS A 15 -2.75 12.76 -21.92
N MET A 16 -2.73 11.49 -21.52
CA MET A 16 -3.68 10.94 -20.54
C MET A 16 -3.03 10.53 -19.20
N LEU A 17 -1.74 10.23 -19.17
CA LEU A 17 -1.01 9.78 -17.98
C LEU A 17 0.24 10.64 -17.79
N ASP A 18 0.56 10.99 -16.54
CA ASP A 18 1.79 11.74 -16.28
C ASP A 18 3.04 10.88 -16.55
N SER A 19 4.17 11.51 -16.85
CA SER A 19 5.40 10.81 -17.22
C SER A 19 6.00 9.97 -16.08
N GLU A 20 5.75 10.33 -14.83
CA GLU A 20 6.22 9.61 -13.64
C GLU A 20 5.42 8.31 -13.44
N TYR A 21 4.12 8.37 -13.71
CA TYR A 21 3.21 7.24 -13.71
C TYR A 21 3.53 6.26 -14.85
N LEU A 22 3.79 6.78 -16.05
CA LEU A 22 4.24 5.99 -17.20
C LEU A 22 5.60 5.32 -16.95
N ALA A 23 6.48 5.95 -16.18
CA ALA A 23 7.78 5.36 -15.81
C ALA A 23 7.62 4.11 -14.93
N GLN A 24 6.50 3.91 -14.25
CA GLN A 24 6.25 2.66 -13.51
C GLN A 24 5.89 1.48 -14.43
N PHE A 25 5.44 1.76 -15.65
CA PHE A 25 5.26 0.77 -16.71
C PHE A 25 6.54 0.51 -17.52
N THR A 26 7.71 0.96 -17.03
CA THR A 26 9.02 0.60 -17.59
C THR A 26 9.20 -0.91 -17.68
N ASN A 27 8.60 -1.66 -16.75
CA ASN A 27 8.42 -3.09 -16.91
C ASN A 27 7.30 -3.38 -17.93
N LYS A 28 7.71 -3.61 -19.19
CA LYS A 28 6.79 -3.93 -20.29
C LYS A 28 5.86 -5.10 -19.99
N ASN A 29 6.27 -6.06 -19.17
CA ASN A 29 5.44 -7.22 -18.88
C ASN A 29 4.30 -6.89 -17.92
N ILE A 30 4.53 -6.03 -16.92
CA ILE A 30 3.47 -5.47 -16.06
C ILE A 30 2.44 -4.74 -16.93
N ALA A 31 2.91 -3.89 -17.83
CA ALA A 31 2.04 -3.15 -18.75
C ALA A 31 1.23 -4.10 -19.64
N ILE A 32 1.88 -5.10 -20.24
CA ILE A 32 1.24 -6.10 -21.10
C ILE A 32 0.26 -6.96 -20.31
N SER A 33 0.54 -7.31 -19.05
CA SER A 33 -0.35 -8.14 -18.24
C SER A 33 -1.64 -7.40 -17.89
N PHE A 34 -1.57 -6.09 -17.61
CA PHE A 34 -2.72 -5.28 -17.21
C PHE A 34 -3.53 -4.72 -18.39
N PHE A 35 -2.88 -4.14 -19.40
CA PHE A 35 -3.54 -3.48 -20.54
C PHE A 35 -4.02 -4.48 -21.62
N LYS A 36 -4.84 -5.45 -21.22
CA LYS A 36 -5.53 -6.37 -22.12
C LYS A 36 -7.02 -6.11 -22.04
N ARG A 37 -7.70 -5.99 -23.19
CA ARG A 37 -9.16 -5.77 -23.24
C ARG A 37 -9.94 -6.86 -22.51
N GLN A 38 -9.42 -8.09 -22.52
CA GLN A 38 -9.99 -9.23 -21.79
C GLN A 38 -9.98 -9.07 -20.26
N ASN A 39 -9.20 -8.15 -19.70
CA ASN A 39 -9.16 -7.91 -18.26
C ASN A 39 -10.36 -7.07 -17.76
N ILE A 40 -11.03 -6.33 -18.66
CA ILE A 40 -12.21 -5.51 -18.35
C ILE A 40 -13.30 -6.34 -17.67
N PRO A 41 -13.82 -7.44 -18.26
CA PRO A 41 -14.87 -8.24 -17.63
C PRO A 41 -14.44 -8.88 -16.30
N TYR A 42 -13.15 -9.20 -16.12
CA TYR A 42 -12.65 -9.68 -14.82
C TYR A 42 -12.73 -8.59 -13.75
N LEU A 43 -12.33 -7.36 -14.07
CA LEU A 43 -12.46 -6.23 -13.15
C LEU A 43 -13.92 -5.93 -12.83
N GLU A 44 -14.82 -6.03 -13.81
CA GLU A 44 -16.26 -5.83 -13.56
C GLU A 44 -16.80 -6.85 -12.56
N TYR A 45 -16.48 -8.13 -12.76
CA TYR A 45 -16.83 -9.21 -11.84
C TYR A 45 -16.24 -8.98 -10.44
N LEU A 46 -14.97 -8.63 -10.34
CA LEU A 46 -14.28 -8.41 -9.07
C LEU A 46 -14.86 -7.21 -8.30
N ILE A 47 -15.16 -6.10 -8.99
CA ILE A 47 -15.79 -4.92 -8.39
C ILE A 47 -17.18 -5.27 -7.89
N ASP A 48 -17.98 -6.03 -8.63
CA ASP A 48 -19.33 -6.42 -8.20
C ASP A 48 -19.29 -7.36 -6.98
N LYS A 49 -18.36 -8.32 -6.99
CA LYS A 49 -18.09 -9.22 -5.86
C LYS A 49 -17.70 -8.43 -4.60
N ASP A 50 -16.64 -7.63 -4.67
CA ASP A 50 -16.14 -6.85 -3.53
C ASP A 50 -17.19 -5.81 -3.07
N SER A 51 -17.97 -5.23 -3.99
CA SER A 51 -19.10 -4.36 -3.66
C SER A 51 -20.16 -5.08 -2.82
N THR A 52 -20.48 -6.32 -3.16
CA THR A 52 -21.48 -7.12 -2.42
C THR A 52 -20.98 -7.46 -1.02
N ILE A 53 -19.71 -7.83 -0.89
CA ILE A 53 -19.08 -8.09 0.42
C ILE A 53 -19.10 -6.82 1.27
N ARG A 54 -18.71 -5.68 0.69
CA ARG A 54 -18.74 -4.38 1.38
C ARG A 54 -20.14 -4.01 1.87
N ALA A 55 -21.17 -4.22 1.05
CA ALA A 55 -22.56 -3.93 1.47
C ALA A 55 -22.99 -4.79 2.66
N ASN A 56 -22.55 -6.04 2.73
CA ASN A 56 -22.82 -6.90 3.88
C ASN A 56 -22.04 -6.43 5.12
N LEU A 57 -20.75 -6.10 4.96
CA LEU A 57 -19.94 -5.54 6.05
C LEU A 57 -20.55 -4.25 6.60
N GLN A 58 -21.07 -3.35 5.75
CA GLN A 58 -21.71 -2.11 6.21
C GLN A 58 -22.90 -2.35 7.14
N LYS A 59 -23.65 -3.45 6.96
CA LYS A 59 -24.74 -3.82 7.87
C LYS A 59 -24.20 -4.25 9.24
N GLU A 60 -23.09 -4.99 9.25
CA GLU A 60 -22.42 -5.40 10.48
C GLU A 60 -21.80 -4.21 11.24
N ILE A 61 -21.31 -3.18 10.54
CA ILE A 61 -20.78 -1.95 11.19
C ILE A 61 -21.86 -1.29 12.05
N LEU A 62 -23.08 -1.21 11.53
CA LEU A 62 -24.22 -0.64 12.25
C LEU A 62 -24.58 -1.45 13.51
N GLY A 63 -24.26 -2.75 13.52
CA GLY A 63 -24.41 -3.64 14.67
C GLY A 63 -23.28 -3.56 15.71
N GLY A 64 -22.18 -2.86 15.39
CA GLY A 64 -21.00 -2.74 16.25
C GLY A 64 -19.98 -3.85 16.01
N MET A 65 -19.08 -3.65 15.05
CA MET A 65 -17.95 -4.56 14.82
C MET A 65 -16.94 -4.50 15.97
N ASP A 66 -16.47 -5.67 16.41
CA ASP A 66 -15.38 -5.77 17.38
C ASP A 66 -14.03 -5.76 16.67
N PHE A 67 -13.35 -4.61 16.66
CA PHE A 67 -11.98 -4.51 16.14
C PHE A 67 -10.92 -5.08 17.10
N GLY A 68 -11.32 -5.44 18.33
CA GLY A 68 -10.44 -5.81 19.42
C GLY A 68 -9.72 -4.60 20.02
N ARG A 69 -8.95 -4.81 21.10
CA ARG A 69 -8.12 -3.75 21.69
C ARG A 69 -6.83 -3.53 20.90
N VAL A 70 -6.19 -2.38 21.13
CA VAL A 70 -4.80 -2.15 20.70
C VAL A 70 -3.87 -3.11 21.48
N PRO A 71 -3.09 -3.98 20.80
CA PRO A 71 -2.08 -4.83 21.43
C PRO A 71 -0.97 -4.01 22.09
N LYS A 72 -0.50 -4.44 23.25
CA LYS A 72 0.65 -3.83 23.93
C LYS A 72 1.93 -4.19 23.20
N ARG A 73 2.96 -3.34 23.28
CA ARG A 73 4.28 -3.59 22.66
C ARG A 73 4.85 -5.00 22.95
N LYS A 74 4.72 -5.47 24.19
CA LYS A 74 5.19 -6.81 24.60
C LYS A 74 4.45 -7.97 23.93
N GLU A 75 3.25 -7.73 23.39
CA GLU A 75 2.41 -8.74 22.73
C GLU A 75 2.70 -8.82 21.23
N LEU A 76 3.40 -7.82 20.67
CA LEU A 76 3.71 -7.75 19.24
C LEU A 76 4.54 -8.94 18.78
N SER A 77 5.53 -9.39 19.56
CA SER A 77 6.39 -10.52 19.19
C SER A 77 5.57 -11.79 18.96
N ASN A 78 4.65 -12.12 19.87
CA ASN A 78 3.81 -13.31 19.74
C ASN A 78 2.83 -13.18 18.59
N LEU A 79 2.25 -11.97 18.41
CA LEU A 79 1.35 -11.68 17.31
C LEU A 79 2.06 -11.85 15.95
N PHE A 80 3.31 -11.40 15.87
CA PHE A 80 4.11 -11.53 14.68
C PHE A 80 4.50 -12.96 14.39
N GLU A 81 4.82 -13.74 15.41
CA GLU A 81 5.09 -15.16 15.21
C GLU A 81 3.88 -15.90 14.60
N GLU A 82 2.66 -15.61 15.07
CA GLU A 82 1.43 -16.13 14.48
C GLU A 82 1.28 -15.70 13.01
N VAL A 83 1.31 -14.39 12.75
CA VAL A 83 1.13 -13.83 11.40
C VAL A 83 2.21 -14.29 10.44
N ARG A 84 3.47 -14.34 10.90
CA ARG A 84 4.61 -14.86 10.13
C ARG A 84 4.39 -16.31 9.75
N GLY A 85 3.98 -17.15 10.69
CA GLY A 85 3.68 -18.56 10.43
C GLY A 85 2.61 -18.71 9.35
N ASP A 86 1.55 -17.93 9.46
CA ASP A 86 0.44 -17.94 8.49
C ASP A 86 0.85 -17.46 7.09
N VAL A 87 1.62 -16.37 7.00
CA VAL A 87 2.10 -15.83 5.72
C VAL A 87 3.15 -16.75 5.09
N ASN A 88 4.08 -17.30 5.88
CA ASN A 88 5.08 -18.26 5.39
C ASN A 88 4.42 -19.52 4.85
N TYR A 89 3.40 -20.04 5.55
CA TYR A 89 2.60 -21.15 5.06
C TYR A 89 1.90 -20.81 3.75
N PHE A 90 1.22 -19.66 3.68
CA PHE A 90 0.52 -19.20 2.48
C PHE A 90 1.44 -18.99 1.28
N LEU A 91 2.62 -18.41 1.49
CA LEU A 91 3.60 -18.13 0.45
C LEU A 91 4.56 -19.29 0.17
N ARG A 92 4.44 -20.41 0.91
CA ARG A 92 5.32 -21.59 0.82
C ARG A 92 6.79 -21.22 0.95
N THR A 93 7.13 -20.51 2.01
CA THR A 93 8.49 -20.02 2.29
C THR A 93 8.85 -20.21 3.77
N ASP A 94 10.13 -20.08 4.11
CA ASP A 94 10.68 -20.24 5.46
C ASP A 94 11.42 -18.96 5.94
N VAL A 95 11.05 -17.80 5.39
CA VAL A 95 11.67 -16.52 5.72
C VAL A 95 11.60 -16.26 7.22
N LYS A 96 12.76 -15.88 7.75
CA LYS A 96 12.97 -15.64 9.18
C LYS A 96 12.26 -14.37 9.63
N GLU A 97 12.16 -14.21 10.95
CA GLU A 97 11.63 -13.00 11.55
C GLU A 97 12.49 -11.77 11.24
N CYS A 98 11.85 -10.61 11.28
CA CYS A 98 12.50 -9.31 11.32
C CYS A 98 11.99 -8.53 12.54
N PRO A 99 12.79 -7.60 13.11
CA PRO A 99 12.35 -6.75 14.21
C PRO A 99 11.07 -5.97 13.86
N ILE A 100 10.19 -5.82 14.85
CA ILE A 100 8.93 -5.09 14.71
C ILE A 100 8.71 -4.12 15.87
N GLU A 101 8.18 -2.93 15.58
CA GLU A 101 7.84 -1.94 16.61
C GLU A 101 6.70 -1.03 16.16
N TYR A 102 5.99 -0.43 17.13
CA TYR A 102 5.07 0.66 16.82
C TYR A 102 5.82 1.94 16.47
N ILE A 103 5.33 2.65 15.45
CA ILE A 103 5.76 3.99 15.09
C ILE A 103 5.54 4.89 16.30
N ASN A 104 6.64 5.38 16.87
CA ASN A 104 6.58 6.32 17.97
C ASN A 104 6.70 7.74 17.42
N PHE A 105 5.57 8.32 17.00
CA PHE A 105 5.50 9.73 16.56
C PHE A 105 5.95 10.72 17.64
N PHE A 106 6.07 10.28 18.89
CA PHE A 106 6.57 11.09 19.99
C PHE A 106 7.62 10.31 20.78
N SER A 107 8.66 9.83 20.09
CA SER A 107 9.84 9.34 20.80
C SER A 107 10.38 10.43 21.74
N ARG A 108 10.97 10.04 22.87
CA ARG A 108 11.54 10.98 23.86
C ARG A 108 12.54 11.95 23.21
N GLU A 109 13.22 11.48 22.17
CA GLU A 109 14.18 12.21 21.34
C GLU A 109 13.55 13.35 20.51
N MET A 110 12.26 13.26 20.17
CA MET A 110 11.53 14.33 19.48
C MET A 110 10.76 15.25 20.44
N ARG A 111 10.32 14.74 21.60
CA ARG A 111 9.63 15.55 22.61
C ARG A 111 10.53 16.64 23.19
N VAL A 112 11.79 16.32 23.45
CA VAL A 112 12.74 17.26 24.06
C VAL A 112 13.05 18.44 23.13
N PRO A 113 13.47 18.24 21.86
CA PRO A 113 13.70 19.33 20.91
C PRO A 113 12.47 20.21 20.71
N LEU A 114 11.28 19.61 20.49
CA LEU A 114 10.04 20.37 20.28
C LEU A 114 9.65 21.20 21.51
N ALA A 115 9.77 20.63 22.72
CA ALA A 115 9.50 21.36 23.95
C ALA A 115 10.54 22.48 24.16
N THR A 116 11.83 22.21 23.94
CA THR A 116 12.88 23.24 24.07
C THR A 116 12.75 24.34 23.02
N SER A 117 12.29 24.01 21.82
CA SER A 117 12.14 24.97 20.74
C SER A 117 10.93 25.87 21.00
N ILE A 118 9.78 25.32 21.43
CA ILE A 118 8.62 26.11 21.85
C ILE A 118 8.97 27.02 23.02
N VAL A 119 9.54 26.45 24.11
CA VAL A 119 9.90 27.22 25.30
C VAL A 119 10.95 28.29 24.99
N GLY A 120 12.00 27.95 24.23
CA GLY A 120 13.05 28.89 23.85
C GLY A 120 12.54 30.04 22.98
N THR A 121 11.66 29.75 22.02
CA THR A 121 11.06 30.78 21.14
C THR A 121 10.14 31.70 21.93
N THR A 122 9.31 31.16 22.83
CA THR A 122 8.43 31.98 23.69
C THR A 122 9.24 32.86 24.65
N LEU A 123 10.30 32.33 25.27
CA LEU A 123 11.13 33.07 26.22
C LEU A 123 11.91 34.20 25.52
N LEU A 124 12.52 33.92 24.37
CA LEU A 124 13.28 34.91 23.60
C LEU A 124 12.39 35.97 22.97
N TYR A 125 11.19 35.61 22.50
CA TYR A 125 10.21 36.58 22.00
C TYR A 125 9.78 37.55 23.10
N SER A 126 9.52 37.04 24.30
CA SER A 126 9.15 37.84 25.48
C SER A 126 10.25 38.83 25.90
N LEU A 127 11.50 38.49 25.63
CA LEU A 127 12.68 39.29 25.97
C LEU A 127 13.14 40.21 24.82
N SER A 128 12.73 39.92 23.58
CA SER A 128 13.08 40.68 22.36
C SER A 128 12.48 42.10 22.32
N THR A 129 11.52 42.39 23.18
CA THR A 129 10.93 43.72 23.35
C THR A 129 11.89 44.73 24.00
N TYR A 130 13.00 44.28 24.59
CA TYR A 130 13.92 45.13 25.35
C TYR A 130 15.30 45.33 24.69
N GLU A 131 15.76 44.42 23.83
CA GLU A 131 17.13 44.42 23.29
C GLU A 131 17.19 43.87 21.84
N PRO A 132 17.75 44.59 20.86
CA PRO A 132 17.80 44.16 19.45
C PRO A 132 18.55 42.83 19.23
N LEU A 133 19.57 42.56 20.04
CA LEU A 133 20.34 41.30 20.02
C LEU A 133 19.48 40.08 20.37
N MET A 134 18.46 40.25 21.21
CA MET A 134 17.49 39.20 21.55
C MET A 134 16.53 38.91 20.40
N GLY A 135 16.24 39.91 19.56
CA GLY A 135 15.46 39.73 18.32
C GLY A 135 16.15 38.80 17.31
N PHE A 136 17.48 38.87 17.19
CA PHE A 136 18.25 37.94 16.36
C PHE A 136 18.24 36.51 16.95
N GLY A 137 18.33 36.39 18.27
CA GLY A 137 18.17 35.11 18.97
C GLY A 137 16.79 34.47 18.74
N ALA A 138 15.72 35.27 18.81
CA ALA A 138 14.35 34.80 18.53
C ALA A 138 14.17 34.33 17.07
N LEU A 139 14.81 35.00 16.10
CA LEU A 139 14.80 34.58 14.69
C LEU A 139 15.55 33.26 14.46
N LEU A 140 16.72 33.07 15.08
CA LEU A 140 17.47 31.81 14.97
C LEU A 140 16.72 30.64 15.61
N PHE A 141 16.16 30.82 16.81
CA PHE A 141 15.36 29.79 17.48
C PHE A 141 14.03 29.53 16.78
N GLY A 142 13.37 30.57 16.25
CA GLY A 142 12.16 30.43 15.43
C GLY A 142 12.43 29.66 14.13
N GLY A 143 13.56 29.95 13.46
CA GLY A 143 14.01 29.22 12.27
C GLY A 143 14.33 27.74 12.56
N LEU A 144 15.02 27.46 13.67
CA LEU A 144 15.30 26.08 14.10
C LEU A 144 14.01 25.33 14.46
N SER A 145 13.08 25.99 15.15
CA SER A 145 11.75 25.45 15.46
C SER A 145 10.97 25.12 14.18
N PHE A 146 10.99 26.02 13.19
CA PHE A 146 10.32 25.83 11.90
C PHE A 146 10.94 24.67 11.10
N LEU A 147 12.27 24.56 11.06
CA LEU A 147 12.96 23.42 10.43
C LEU A 147 12.65 22.10 11.15
N THR A 148 12.56 22.12 12.47
CA THR A 148 12.13 20.96 13.26
C THR A 148 10.69 20.59 12.92
N LEU A 149 9.77 21.57 12.84
CA LEU A 149 8.38 21.38 12.41
C LEU A 149 8.26 20.85 10.97
N LEU A 150 9.09 21.31 10.04
CA LEU A 150 9.14 20.80 8.67
C LEU A 150 9.65 19.35 8.62
N GLY A 151 10.70 19.03 9.39
CA GLY A 151 11.18 17.66 9.57
C GLY A 151 10.12 16.75 10.20
N LEU A 152 9.35 17.28 11.16
CA LEU A 152 8.20 16.62 11.77
C LEU A 152 7.09 16.40 10.76
N ASN A 153 6.76 17.38 9.91
CA ASN A 153 5.74 17.22 8.88
C ASN A 153 6.13 16.11 7.89
N LYS A 154 7.41 16.03 7.50
CA LYS A 154 7.92 14.93 6.66
C LYS A 154 7.91 13.58 7.37
N SER A 155 8.15 13.54 8.68
CA SER A 155 8.02 12.34 9.52
C SER A 155 6.54 11.92 9.70
N MET A 156 5.64 12.89 9.86
CA MET A 156 4.19 12.70 9.91
C MET A 156 3.59 12.28 8.56
N GLN A 157 4.29 12.50 7.43
CA GLN A 157 3.90 11.88 6.16
C GLN A 157 4.13 10.35 6.15
N MET A 158 4.93 9.79 7.08
CA MET A 158 5.03 8.33 7.31
C MET A 158 3.98 7.85 8.32
N THR A 159 2.71 8.24 8.16
CA THR A 159 1.59 7.87 9.06
C THR A 159 1.13 6.42 8.96
N GLY A 160 1.64 5.66 8.00
CA GLY A 160 1.28 4.26 7.77
C GLY A 160 2.33 3.28 8.29
N SER A 161 1.84 2.08 8.61
CA SER A 161 2.68 0.89 8.74
C SER A 161 3.55 0.73 7.48
N HIS A 162 4.80 0.28 7.65
CA HIS A 162 5.73 0.06 6.54
C HIS A 162 6.88 -0.88 6.93
N TYR A 163 7.34 -1.67 5.96
CA TYR A 163 8.59 -2.40 6.02
C TYR A 163 9.76 -1.54 5.50
N SER A 164 10.78 -1.36 6.34
CA SER A 164 12.01 -0.67 5.98
C SER A 164 13.06 -1.65 5.47
N ILE A 165 13.25 -1.69 4.14
CA ILE A 165 14.24 -2.55 3.48
C ILE A 165 15.68 -2.31 3.99
N ASN A 166 16.03 -1.05 4.24
CA ASN A 166 17.39 -0.69 4.68
C ASN A 166 17.67 -1.12 6.13
N LYS A 167 16.64 -1.04 6.98
CA LYS A 167 16.75 -1.40 8.40
C LYS A 167 16.35 -2.84 8.68
N ASN A 168 15.79 -3.54 7.70
CA ASN A 168 15.22 -4.87 7.82
C ASN A 168 14.23 -4.96 8.99
N PHE A 169 13.23 -4.08 9.02
CA PHE A 169 12.38 -3.84 10.19
C PHE A 169 10.97 -3.45 9.75
N ILE A 170 9.94 -3.91 10.47
CA ILE A 170 8.55 -3.51 10.26
C ILE A 170 8.14 -2.47 11.31
N SER A 171 7.72 -1.30 10.84
CA SER A 171 7.09 -0.28 11.65
C SER A 171 5.57 -0.37 11.52
N LEU A 172 4.86 -0.43 12.65
CA LEU A 172 3.40 -0.51 12.66
C LEU A 172 2.79 0.77 13.23
N LYS A 173 1.71 1.25 12.64
CA LYS A 173 0.84 2.22 13.30
C LYS A 173 0.12 1.54 14.47
N GLU A 174 -0.03 2.24 15.59
CA GLU A 174 -0.90 1.74 16.67
C GLU A 174 -2.34 1.66 16.16
N ASN A 175 -2.90 0.45 16.17
CA ASN A 175 -4.23 0.17 15.65
C ASN A 175 -4.88 -1.00 16.42
N ASN A 176 -6.16 -1.26 16.19
CA ASN A 176 -6.86 -2.37 16.83
C ASN A 176 -6.35 -3.73 16.33
N LEU A 177 -6.48 -4.78 17.15
CA LEU A 177 -5.92 -6.12 16.87
C LEU A 177 -6.29 -6.64 15.48
N ALA A 178 -7.56 -6.50 15.08
CA ALA A 178 -8.02 -7.01 13.79
C ALA A 178 -7.28 -6.37 12.62
N LEU A 179 -7.03 -5.06 12.70
CA LEU A 179 -6.32 -4.29 11.67
C LEU A 179 -4.82 -4.56 11.71
N ILE A 180 -4.22 -4.66 12.90
CA ILE A 180 -2.79 -4.94 13.04
C ILE A 180 -2.40 -6.29 12.45
N LYS A 181 -3.17 -7.36 12.68
CA LYS A 181 -2.83 -8.67 12.10
C LYS A 181 -2.70 -8.60 10.58
N VAL A 182 -3.63 -7.88 9.96
CA VAL A 182 -3.73 -7.76 8.50
C VAL A 182 -2.66 -6.80 7.94
N GLU A 183 -2.40 -5.68 8.61
CA GLU A 183 -1.29 -4.79 8.29
C GLU A 183 0.07 -5.50 8.44
N LEU A 184 0.26 -6.28 9.50
CA LEU A 184 1.49 -7.03 9.73
C LEU A 184 1.71 -8.09 8.65
N ALA A 185 0.65 -8.72 8.16
CA ALA A 185 0.75 -9.64 7.03
C ALA A 185 1.20 -8.94 5.74
N HIS A 186 0.70 -7.72 5.48
CA HIS A 186 1.12 -6.89 4.36
C HIS A 186 2.62 -6.56 4.44
N GLU A 187 3.06 -6.02 5.57
CA GLU A 187 4.47 -5.62 5.75
C GLU A 187 5.42 -6.80 5.77
N PHE A 188 5.00 -7.92 6.34
CA PHE A 188 5.79 -9.14 6.30
C PHE A 188 5.87 -9.74 4.89
N ALA A 189 4.83 -9.61 4.07
CA ALA A 189 4.92 -9.98 2.66
C ALA A 189 6.01 -9.18 1.93
N HIS A 190 6.18 -7.89 2.21
CA HIS A 190 7.31 -7.12 1.70
C HIS A 190 8.68 -7.63 2.18
N HIS A 191 8.78 -8.06 3.44
CA HIS A 191 10.00 -8.69 3.94
C HIS A 191 10.29 -10.02 3.22
N VAL A 192 9.28 -10.85 2.96
CA VAL A 192 9.40 -12.10 2.19
C VAL A 192 9.84 -11.82 0.76
N GLN A 193 9.19 -10.87 0.09
CA GLN A 193 9.57 -10.43 -1.27
C GLN A 193 11.02 -9.96 -1.30
N PHE A 194 11.43 -9.12 -0.34
CA PHE A 194 12.80 -8.64 -0.28
C PHE A 194 13.80 -9.79 -0.06
N SER A 195 13.48 -10.74 0.82
CA SER A 195 14.35 -11.87 1.15
C SER A 195 14.50 -12.88 -0.01
N ASN A 196 13.42 -13.15 -0.75
CA ASN A 196 13.40 -14.17 -1.81
C ASN A 196 13.69 -13.62 -3.21
N ILE A 197 13.23 -12.40 -3.53
CA ILE A 197 13.32 -11.82 -4.88
C ILE A 197 14.57 -10.96 -5.03
N SER A 198 14.98 -10.24 -3.98
CA SER A 198 16.00 -9.17 -4.07
C SER A 198 17.38 -9.56 -3.52
N GLY A 199 17.72 -10.86 -3.49
CA GLY A 199 18.97 -11.37 -2.90
C GLY A 199 20.23 -10.59 -3.31
N LYS A 200 21.09 -10.26 -2.31
CA LYS A 200 22.47 -9.68 -2.26
C LYS A 200 22.96 -8.64 -3.29
N ASN A 201 22.44 -8.53 -4.51
CA ASN A 201 22.89 -7.58 -5.53
C ASN A 201 22.12 -6.26 -5.45
N ARG A 202 22.42 -5.51 -4.39
CA ARG A 202 21.93 -4.16 -4.13
C ARG A 202 22.80 -3.12 -4.86
N THR A 203 22.41 -2.70 -6.06
CA THR A 203 22.81 -1.40 -6.61
C THR A 203 21.60 -0.70 -7.22
N GLY A 204 21.35 0.53 -6.75
CA GLY A 204 20.10 1.27 -6.91
C GLY A 204 19.63 1.45 -8.36
N SER A 205 18.32 1.23 -8.56
CA SER A 205 17.43 1.70 -9.63
C SER A 205 16.33 0.67 -9.92
N HIS A 206 16.63 -0.63 -9.82
CA HIS A 206 15.67 -1.71 -10.16
C HIS A 206 14.48 -1.84 -9.20
N HIS A 207 14.65 -1.44 -7.94
CA HIS A 207 13.57 -1.53 -6.94
C HIS A 207 12.39 -0.58 -7.25
N PHE A 208 12.64 0.56 -7.89
CA PHE A 208 11.60 1.51 -8.29
C PHE A 208 10.68 0.93 -9.39
N ASN A 209 11.22 0.11 -10.29
CA ASN A 209 10.48 -0.43 -11.43
C ASN A 209 9.50 -1.57 -11.08
N LEU A 210 9.58 -2.10 -9.85
CA LEU A 210 8.75 -3.21 -9.39
C LEU A 210 7.78 -2.81 -8.27
N LYS A 211 7.79 -1.55 -7.83
CA LYS A 211 6.99 -1.10 -6.69
C LYS A 211 5.51 -1.45 -6.83
N MET A 212 4.90 -1.13 -7.98
CA MET A 212 3.52 -1.51 -8.31
C MET A 212 3.25 -3.02 -8.12
N PHE A 213 4.15 -3.87 -8.60
CA PHE A 213 4.02 -5.31 -8.51
C PHE A 213 4.13 -5.81 -7.08
N LEU A 214 5.14 -5.31 -6.33
CA LEU A 214 5.40 -5.69 -4.95
C LEU A 214 4.24 -5.30 -4.02
N GLU A 215 3.74 -4.07 -4.14
CA GLU A 215 2.55 -3.62 -3.39
C GLU A 215 1.31 -4.43 -3.76
N GLY A 216 1.10 -4.70 -5.06
CA GLY A 216 -0.02 -5.52 -5.52
C GLY A 216 -0.01 -6.92 -4.93
N HIS A 217 1.17 -7.56 -4.87
CA HIS A 217 1.34 -8.86 -4.23
C HIS A 217 1.03 -8.78 -2.73
N ALA A 218 1.59 -7.79 -2.03
CA ALA A 218 1.39 -7.61 -0.59
C ALA A 218 -0.08 -7.30 -0.25
N ARG A 219 -0.79 -6.52 -1.08
CA ARG A 219 -2.25 -6.30 -0.97
C ARG A 219 -3.04 -7.60 -1.12
N GLY A 220 -2.67 -8.46 -2.04
CA GLY A 220 -3.32 -9.76 -2.18
C GLY A 220 -3.07 -10.68 -0.98
N VAL A 221 -1.83 -10.73 -0.45
CA VAL A 221 -1.53 -11.45 0.79
C VAL A 221 -2.34 -10.90 1.96
N GLN A 222 -2.39 -9.58 2.12
CA GLN A 222 -3.22 -8.90 3.10
C GLN A 222 -4.68 -9.35 3.01
N LYS A 223 -5.25 -9.38 1.80
CA LYS A 223 -6.63 -9.81 1.55
C LYS A 223 -6.87 -11.26 1.95
N GLN A 224 -5.96 -12.17 1.62
CA GLN A 224 -6.09 -13.58 1.97
C GLN A 224 -5.95 -13.82 3.49
N MET A 225 -5.04 -13.11 4.15
CA MET A 225 -4.95 -13.20 5.61
C MET A 225 -6.17 -12.60 6.31
N ALA A 226 -6.76 -11.54 5.77
CA ALA A 226 -8.01 -10.98 6.27
C ALA A 226 -9.16 -12.00 6.20
N TYR A 227 -9.33 -12.71 5.08
CA TYR A 227 -10.32 -13.80 4.97
C TYR A 227 -10.04 -14.95 5.93
N LYS A 228 -8.77 -15.37 6.02
CA LYS A 228 -8.37 -16.43 6.96
C LYS A 228 -8.73 -16.08 8.40
N TYR A 229 -8.44 -14.87 8.86
CA TYR A 229 -8.78 -14.45 10.22
C TYR A 229 -10.28 -14.21 10.42
N PHE A 230 -10.97 -13.69 9.40
CA PHE A 230 -12.43 -13.64 9.40
C PHE A 230 -13.06 -15.02 9.60
N GLU A 231 -12.63 -16.03 8.85
CA GLU A 231 -13.15 -17.40 8.95
C GLU A 231 -12.78 -18.07 10.28
N LYS A 232 -11.53 -17.90 10.73
CA LYS A 232 -11.01 -18.48 11.97
C LYS A 232 -11.69 -17.91 13.21
N GLU A 233 -11.94 -16.60 13.23
CA GLU A 233 -12.42 -15.88 14.43
C GLU A 233 -13.87 -15.42 14.30
N ASN A 234 -14.53 -15.68 13.15
CA ASN A 234 -15.87 -15.22 12.82
C ASN A 234 -16.07 -13.72 13.08
N ASN A 235 -15.08 -12.90 12.71
CA ASN A 235 -15.05 -11.48 13.01
C ASN A 235 -14.94 -10.61 11.74
N PRO A 236 -16.01 -9.92 11.32
CA PRO A 236 -16.00 -9.12 10.08
C PRO A 236 -15.05 -7.91 10.12
N ALA A 237 -14.56 -7.50 11.29
CA ALA A 237 -13.60 -6.40 11.43
C ALA A 237 -12.31 -6.63 10.63
N TYR A 238 -11.88 -7.89 10.44
CA TYR A 238 -10.70 -8.23 9.64
C TYR A 238 -10.84 -7.83 8.17
N LEU A 239 -12.06 -7.84 7.62
CA LEU A 239 -12.33 -7.54 6.23
C LEU A 239 -12.58 -6.05 5.96
N HIS A 240 -12.88 -5.26 6.99
CA HIS A 240 -13.39 -3.89 6.85
C HIS A 240 -12.52 -3.01 5.95
N ASP A 241 -11.30 -2.70 6.38
CA ASP A 241 -10.40 -1.80 5.64
C ASP A 241 -9.90 -2.43 4.35
N THR A 242 -9.62 -3.74 4.40
CA THR A 242 -9.10 -4.51 3.28
C THR A 242 -10.04 -4.49 2.08
N ILE A 243 -11.34 -4.73 2.30
CA ILE A 243 -12.33 -4.71 1.22
C ILE A 243 -12.61 -3.29 0.74
N ASP A 244 -12.64 -2.30 1.64
CA ASP A 244 -12.86 -0.90 1.26
C ASP A 244 -11.74 -0.37 0.35
N ILE A 245 -10.48 -0.60 0.74
CA ILE A 245 -9.30 -0.23 -0.04
C ILE A 245 -9.26 -1.00 -1.36
N SER A 246 -9.44 -2.33 -1.31
CA SER A 246 -9.43 -3.19 -2.50
C SER A 246 -10.46 -2.73 -3.53
N LEU A 247 -11.69 -2.45 -3.10
CA LEU A 247 -12.76 -2.02 -3.98
C LEU A 247 -12.44 -0.69 -4.66
N ALA A 248 -11.95 0.28 -3.90
CA ALA A 248 -11.60 1.60 -4.43
C ALA A 248 -10.45 1.53 -5.45
N GLU A 249 -9.42 0.72 -5.15
CA GLU A 249 -8.31 0.46 -6.05
C GLU A 249 -8.76 -0.24 -7.35
N LEU A 250 -9.63 -1.24 -7.26
CA LEU A 250 -10.19 -1.95 -8.42
C LEU A 250 -11.01 -1.02 -9.32
N LYS A 251 -11.88 -0.18 -8.74
CA LYS A 251 -12.66 0.83 -9.48
C LYS A 251 -11.76 1.82 -10.22
N ALA A 252 -10.71 2.30 -9.54
CA ALA A 252 -9.78 3.26 -10.12
C ALA A 252 -9.00 2.64 -11.31
N SER A 253 -8.52 1.41 -11.15
CA SER A 253 -7.87 0.64 -12.22
C SER A 253 -8.80 0.28 -13.37
N TYR A 254 -10.06 -0.04 -13.10
CA TYR A 254 -11.08 -0.29 -14.12
C TYR A 254 -11.34 0.95 -14.98
N ARG A 255 -11.48 2.12 -14.35
CA ARG A 255 -11.64 3.40 -15.07
C ARG A 255 -10.45 3.67 -15.98
N LEU A 256 -9.22 3.48 -15.47
CA LEU A 256 -7.99 3.58 -16.27
C LEU A 256 -8.01 2.62 -17.46
N LEU A 257 -8.34 1.34 -17.23
CA LEU A 257 -8.33 0.32 -18.27
C LEU A 257 -9.37 0.60 -19.37
N CYS A 258 -10.58 1.04 -19.01
CA CYS A 258 -11.60 1.46 -19.99
C CYS A 258 -11.15 2.68 -20.79
N GLY A 259 -10.55 3.68 -20.13
CA GLY A 259 -10.00 4.87 -20.79
C GLY A 259 -8.86 4.56 -21.77
N PHE A 260 -8.13 3.46 -21.57
CA PHE A 260 -7.06 3.02 -22.46
C PHE A 260 -7.57 2.50 -23.82
N PHE A 261 -8.76 1.89 -23.87
CA PHE A 261 -9.30 1.27 -25.09
C PHE A 261 -10.29 2.18 -25.81
N PRO A 262 -10.00 2.63 -27.05
CA PRO A 262 -10.94 3.46 -27.82
C PRO A 262 -12.32 2.80 -27.97
N GLY A 263 -13.37 3.57 -27.71
CA GLY A 263 -14.76 3.11 -27.82
C GLY A 263 -15.25 2.27 -26.63
N VAL A 264 -14.43 2.02 -25.62
CA VAL A 264 -14.86 1.40 -24.36
C VAL A 264 -15.27 2.50 -23.38
N ARG A 265 -16.45 2.35 -22.77
CA ARG A 265 -16.93 3.22 -21.68
C ARG A 265 -17.00 2.41 -20.40
N ALA A 266 -16.61 3.03 -19.29
CA ALA A 266 -16.77 2.42 -17.97
C ALA A 266 -18.25 2.35 -17.61
N ASN A 267 -18.65 1.27 -16.92
CA ASN A 267 -19.99 1.13 -16.37
C ASN A 267 -20.13 2.01 -15.13
N GLU A 268 -20.78 3.17 -15.26
CA GLU A 268 -20.96 4.12 -14.17
C GLU A 268 -21.79 3.57 -13.01
N ASN A 269 -22.73 2.65 -13.27
CA ASN A 269 -23.50 2.03 -12.18
C ASN A 269 -22.58 1.18 -11.29
N LEU A 270 -21.60 0.51 -11.89
CA LEU A 270 -20.62 -0.28 -11.16
C LEU A 270 -19.66 0.62 -10.35
N LEU A 271 -19.21 1.73 -10.95
CA LEU A 271 -18.32 2.70 -10.28
C LEU A 271 -19.00 3.40 -9.09
N ASN A 272 -20.28 3.71 -9.22
CA ASN A 272 -21.06 4.42 -8.19
C ASN A 272 -21.70 3.50 -7.14
N LYS A 273 -21.54 2.18 -7.26
CA LYS A 273 -22.03 1.22 -6.27
C LYS A 273 -21.17 1.30 -5.00
N ASN A 274 -21.80 1.43 -3.84
CA ASN A 274 -21.15 1.33 -2.52
C ASN A 274 -19.92 2.24 -2.36
N ILE A 275 -20.07 3.53 -2.66
CA ILE A 275 -19.01 4.53 -2.54
C ILE A 275 -18.59 4.72 -1.08
N SER A 276 -17.30 4.61 -0.78
CA SER A 276 -16.72 4.89 0.53
C SER A 276 -16.09 6.29 0.65
N ILE A 277 -15.64 6.66 1.85
CA ILE A 277 -14.80 7.85 2.03
C ILE A 277 -13.45 7.64 1.32
N THR A 278 -12.88 6.44 1.37
CA THR A 278 -11.66 6.07 0.63
C THR A 278 -11.85 6.22 -0.87
N ASP A 279 -13.00 5.78 -1.41
CA ASP A 279 -13.38 6.01 -2.81
C ASP A 279 -13.37 7.51 -3.14
N LYS A 280 -13.98 8.34 -2.29
CA LYS A 280 -14.02 9.80 -2.48
C LYS A 280 -12.63 10.41 -2.40
N LEU A 281 -11.80 10.04 -1.43
CA LEU A 281 -10.43 10.56 -1.29
C LEU A 281 -9.56 10.17 -2.49
N ILE A 282 -9.71 8.95 -3.01
CA ILE A 282 -9.03 8.50 -4.24
C ILE A 282 -9.53 9.31 -5.45
N GLN A 283 -10.82 9.61 -5.52
CA GLN A 283 -11.40 10.41 -6.61
C GLN A 283 -11.06 11.91 -6.53
N GLU A 284 -11.03 12.48 -5.33
CA GLU A 284 -10.83 13.92 -5.05
C GLU A 284 -9.35 14.32 -5.06
N ASN A 285 -8.44 13.49 -4.54
CA ASN A 285 -7.01 13.77 -4.56
C ASN A 285 -6.35 13.52 -5.93
N MET A 286 -7.09 13.01 -6.91
CA MET A 286 -6.61 12.72 -8.26
C MET A 286 -7.33 13.61 -9.26
N PHE A 287 -6.91 14.87 -9.36
CA PHE A 287 -7.38 15.85 -10.34
C PHE A 287 -7.11 15.48 -11.82
N THR A 288 -6.71 14.24 -12.10
CA THR A 288 -6.97 13.61 -13.40
C THR A 288 -7.55 12.20 -13.17
N PRO A 289 -8.75 11.87 -13.70
CA PRO A 289 -9.40 10.56 -13.58
C PRO A 289 -8.61 9.34 -14.10
N MET A 290 -7.33 9.52 -14.44
CA MET A 290 -6.50 8.62 -15.22
C MET A 290 -5.26 8.13 -14.48
N ASN A 291 -4.87 8.70 -13.34
CA ASN A 291 -3.67 8.26 -12.60
C ASN A 291 -4.07 7.62 -11.25
N PRO A 292 -4.61 6.38 -11.22
CA PRO A 292 -4.88 5.71 -9.95
C PRO A 292 -3.57 5.50 -9.18
N PRO A 293 -3.59 5.30 -7.85
CA PRO A 293 -2.38 5.01 -7.09
C PRO A 293 -1.66 3.83 -7.74
N PHE A 294 -0.34 3.85 -7.79
CA PHE A 294 0.40 2.79 -8.47
C PHE A 294 0.09 1.40 -7.91
N HIS A 295 -0.13 1.28 -6.59
CA HIS A 295 -0.52 0.03 -5.95
C HIS A 295 -1.92 -0.45 -6.38
N ALA A 296 -2.81 0.42 -6.87
CA ALA A 296 -4.13 0.03 -7.35
C ALA A 296 -4.07 -0.85 -8.61
N VAL A 297 -3.15 -0.54 -9.53
CA VAL A 297 -2.90 -1.37 -10.72
C VAL A 297 -2.27 -2.69 -10.30
N GLY A 298 -1.33 -2.66 -9.35
CA GLY A 298 -0.75 -3.85 -8.75
C GLY A 298 -1.82 -4.79 -8.18
N ASN A 299 -2.68 -4.27 -7.29
CA ASN A 299 -3.76 -5.02 -6.69
C ASN A 299 -4.71 -5.59 -7.75
N SER A 300 -5.01 -4.82 -8.80
CA SER A 300 -5.86 -5.29 -9.91
C SER A 300 -5.24 -6.43 -10.69
N ILE A 301 -3.93 -6.39 -10.99
CA ILE A 301 -3.21 -7.48 -11.65
C ILE A 301 -3.32 -8.76 -10.81
N PHE A 302 -3.03 -8.66 -9.52
CA PHE A 302 -3.08 -9.81 -8.62
C PHE A 302 -4.49 -10.35 -8.40
N SER A 303 -5.50 -9.48 -8.30
CA SER A 303 -6.89 -9.89 -8.20
C SER A 303 -7.36 -10.63 -9.47
N ILE A 304 -6.97 -10.17 -10.66
CA ILE A 304 -7.27 -10.86 -11.92
C ILE A 304 -6.55 -12.22 -11.97
N TRP A 305 -5.28 -12.27 -11.59
CA TRP A 305 -4.53 -13.53 -11.59
C TRP A 305 -5.06 -14.53 -10.57
N GLU A 306 -5.45 -14.09 -9.38
CA GLU A 306 -6.11 -14.94 -8.40
C GLU A 306 -7.43 -15.50 -8.96
N ALA A 307 -8.23 -14.68 -9.65
CA ALA A 307 -9.47 -15.14 -10.29
C ALA A 307 -9.22 -16.18 -11.40
N LEU A 308 -8.08 -16.10 -12.09
CA LEU A 308 -7.71 -17.00 -13.20
C LEU A 308 -7.00 -18.29 -12.74
N HIS A 309 -6.20 -18.20 -11.68
CA HIS A 309 -5.23 -19.22 -11.31
C HIS A 309 -5.37 -19.71 -9.87
N GLY A 310 -6.29 -19.14 -9.09
CA GLY A 310 -6.43 -19.41 -7.67
C GLY A 310 -5.36 -18.71 -6.82
N THR A 311 -5.44 -18.93 -5.51
CA THR A 311 -4.57 -18.30 -4.50
C THR A 311 -3.14 -18.81 -4.54
N ASP A 312 -2.86 -19.95 -5.18
CA ASP A 312 -1.51 -20.48 -5.32
C ASP A 312 -0.56 -19.54 -6.07
N ILE A 313 -1.10 -18.60 -6.85
CA ILE A 313 -0.31 -17.62 -7.62
C ILE A 313 0.64 -16.80 -6.74
N TYR A 314 0.23 -16.46 -5.51
CA TYR A 314 1.04 -15.64 -4.60
C TYR A 314 2.33 -16.35 -4.20
N GLY A 315 2.24 -17.63 -3.81
CA GLY A 315 3.41 -18.47 -3.53
C GLY A 315 4.20 -18.83 -4.78
N ASN A 316 3.52 -19.09 -5.91
CA ASN A 316 4.20 -19.42 -7.17
C ASN A 316 5.08 -18.26 -7.67
N ILE A 317 4.70 -17.01 -7.40
CA ILE A 317 5.51 -15.83 -7.73
C ILE A 317 6.73 -15.71 -6.84
N ILE A 318 6.59 -15.93 -5.53
CA ILE A 318 7.70 -15.88 -4.57
C ILE A 318 8.75 -16.97 -4.87
N ASN A 319 8.29 -18.19 -5.16
CA ASN A 319 9.17 -19.33 -5.43
C ASN A 319 9.66 -19.38 -6.89
N GLY A 320 9.00 -18.64 -7.79
CA GLY A 320 9.29 -18.61 -9.22
C GLY A 320 8.79 -19.84 -9.98
N ASP A 321 7.81 -20.56 -9.43
CA ASP A 321 7.15 -21.73 -10.02
C ASP A 321 6.09 -21.34 -11.06
N TYR A 322 5.58 -20.10 -11.02
CA TYR A 322 4.74 -19.59 -12.08
C TYR A 322 5.62 -19.43 -13.33
N ASP A 323 5.32 -20.13 -14.44
CA ASP A 323 6.20 -20.24 -15.62
C ASP A 323 6.63 -18.86 -16.12
N THR A 324 7.80 -18.53 -15.61
CA THR A 324 8.47 -17.27 -15.71
C THR A 324 9.67 -17.44 -16.65
N LYS A 325 9.75 -18.50 -17.46
CA LYS A 325 10.67 -18.48 -18.62
C LYS A 325 10.40 -17.28 -19.54
N THR A 326 9.21 -16.69 -19.45
CA THR A 326 8.86 -15.39 -20.03
C THR A 326 8.79 -14.23 -19.01
N ALA A 327 8.80 -14.47 -17.69
CA ALA A 327 8.58 -13.44 -16.67
C ALA A 327 9.70 -13.27 -15.61
N ARG A 328 10.51 -14.27 -15.23
CA ARG A 328 11.63 -14.11 -14.27
C ARG A 328 12.78 -13.43 -14.98
N LYS A 329 13.12 -13.97 -16.16
CA LYS A 329 14.11 -13.44 -17.09
C LYS A 329 13.70 -12.14 -17.79
N LYS A 330 12.49 -11.64 -17.55
CA LYS A 330 11.99 -10.38 -18.13
C LYS A 330 11.43 -9.38 -17.11
N PHE A 331 11.16 -9.78 -15.87
CA PHE A 331 10.76 -8.86 -14.81
C PHE A 331 11.93 -8.51 -13.87
N PHE A 332 12.90 -9.41 -13.68
CA PHE A 332 13.98 -9.26 -12.69
C PHE A 332 15.39 -9.22 -13.31
N GLU A 333 15.51 -9.54 -14.60
CA GLU A 333 16.62 -9.20 -15.50
C GLU A 333 16.13 -8.13 -16.48
#